data_AF-A0A3N6AGR7-F1
#
_entry.id   AF-A0A3N6AGR7-F1
#
_cell.length_a   1.000
_cell.length_b   1.000
_cell.length_c   1.000
_cell.angle_alpha   90.00
_cell.angle_beta   90.00
_cell.angle_gamma   90.00
#
_symmetry.space_group_name_H-M   'P 1'
#
loop_
_entity.id
_entity.type
_entity.pdbx_description
1 polymer ?
#
loop_
_entity_poly.entity_id
_entity_poly.type
_entity_poly.pdbx_seq_one_letter_code
_entity_poly.pdbx_strand_id
1 'polypeptide(L)'
;MVPGEPRMGENEGTGLGESRERAVRAELKRLLESPAFRTSKRCSEFLKHVVERTIGGPSDALKERSIGVDLFQLPPDFDTGQRTIVRVTANEVRKKLAQHYQAENHSNHSVKVDLPPGSYSVEFRWETPAAETKAPAHSRRWLRPVIACAAAVLVLGGAFLLWRWNEVKTVSRDTTSTPVSRDGKSGPAPGSAGAALPGSEDLRMIVGSPNPYIDRSGRTWDADRFFSGGSLPVTAAERIFRTLDPDIYRHGRQGDFRYDIPLAPGAYELHLHFAETRLADFISAESSGEGQRLFRVFANGKMILDLFDVVADAAAANTADERVFRDIAPAEDGFLHLNFVSQRGASILNGIEVLPVIQGKVRPIRIRAGWPSSWRDSAGQEWRADSYFLGGNALIRSKNPARTSSPPDLALYGSERWGHFSYAVPVADGRYRVTLKFCEGHYGAGNTGMGGQGSRLFDVYCNGVALLRNFDIFKEAGGEGRPLSRTFSEIRPTAQGKIVLSFVPVVKMVCVNGIEVVEESE
;
A
#
# COMPACT_ATOMS: atom_id res chain seq x y z
N MET A 1 22.41 41.00 -72.95
CA MET A 1 20.95 40.91 -72.70
C MET A 1 20.78 40.06 -71.45
N VAL A 2 20.32 40.73 -70.38
CA VAL A 2 19.87 40.21 -69.06
C VAL A 2 18.58 39.38 -69.24
N PRO A 3 18.00 38.60 -68.27
CA PRO A 3 18.37 38.10 -66.91
C PRO A 3 18.25 36.53 -66.82
N GLY A 4 18.45 35.76 -65.74
CA GLY A 4 18.47 36.00 -64.28
C GLY A 4 17.20 35.45 -63.58
N GLU A 5 17.35 34.38 -62.78
CA GLU A 5 16.46 33.84 -61.71
C GLU A 5 15.16 33.03 -62.04
N PRO A 6 14.58 32.23 -61.09
CA PRO A 6 15.08 31.80 -59.77
C PRO A 6 14.91 30.29 -59.43
N ARG A 7 15.64 29.85 -58.38
CA ARG A 7 15.27 28.73 -57.50
C ARG A 7 14.03 29.14 -56.70
N MET A 8 12.93 28.40 -56.80
CA MET A 8 11.82 28.48 -55.86
C MET A 8 11.98 27.38 -54.81
N GLY A 9 12.41 27.77 -53.62
CA GLY A 9 12.10 27.02 -52.41
C GLY A 9 10.65 27.35 -52.04
N GLU A 10 9.82 26.33 -51.86
CA GLU A 10 8.56 26.49 -51.16
C GLU A 10 8.79 26.21 -49.68
N ASN A 11 8.76 27.31 -48.95
CA ASN A 11 8.75 27.44 -47.51
C ASN A 11 7.35 27.05 -47.02
N GLU A 12 7.10 25.78 -46.69
CA GLU A 12 5.85 25.36 -46.03
C GLU A 12 5.87 25.82 -44.57
N GLY A 13 5.22 26.96 -44.32
CA GLY A 13 4.94 27.47 -42.99
C GLY A 13 3.96 26.59 -42.21
N THR A 14 4.48 25.95 -41.16
CA THR A 14 3.86 25.74 -39.84
C THR A 14 2.33 25.93 -39.71
N GLY A 15 1.56 24.88 -40.03
CA GLY A 15 0.15 24.71 -39.67
C GLY A 15 -0.28 23.23 -39.80
N LEU A 16 -1.16 22.73 -38.93
CA LEU A 16 -1.75 21.40 -39.11
C LEU A 16 -2.66 21.43 -40.35
N GLY A 17 -2.47 20.54 -41.33
CA GLY A 17 -3.35 20.50 -42.50
C GLY A 17 -4.83 20.33 -42.11
N GLU A 18 -5.77 20.93 -42.86
CA GLU A 18 -7.21 21.04 -42.52
C GLU A 18 -7.87 19.73 -42.06
N SER A 19 -7.46 18.60 -42.65
CA SER A 19 -7.95 17.26 -42.29
C SER A 19 -7.52 16.84 -40.87
N ARG A 20 -6.29 17.17 -40.48
CA ARG A 20 -5.76 16.91 -39.13
C ARG A 20 -6.42 17.81 -38.09
N GLU A 21 -6.64 19.08 -38.39
CA GLU A 21 -7.37 19.97 -37.45
C GLU A 21 -8.77 19.45 -37.14
N ARG A 22 -9.49 18.97 -38.16
CA ARG A 22 -10.82 18.38 -37.99
C ARG A 22 -10.80 17.16 -37.08
N ALA A 23 -9.81 16.29 -37.25
CA ALA A 23 -9.64 15.10 -36.41
C ALA A 23 -9.30 15.46 -34.95
N VAL A 24 -8.43 16.45 -34.71
CA VAL A 24 -8.14 16.94 -33.35
C VAL A 24 -9.39 17.53 -32.69
N ARG A 25 -10.16 18.35 -33.41
CA ARG A 25 -11.41 18.93 -32.87
C ARG A 25 -12.45 17.85 -32.54
N ALA A 26 -12.53 16.79 -33.36
CA ALA A 26 -13.40 15.65 -33.07
C ALA A 26 -12.95 14.90 -31.81
N GLU A 27 -11.65 14.70 -31.62
CA GLU A 27 -11.11 14.08 -30.41
C GLU A 27 -11.33 14.94 -29.17
N LEU A 28 -11.11 16.26 -29.27
CA LEU A 28 -11.41 17.20 -28.18
C LEU A 28 -12.88 17.07 -27.74
N LYS A 29 -13.82 17.00 -28.69
CA LYS A 29 -15.24 16.82 -28.36
C LYS A 29 -15.49 15.53 -27.56
N ARG A 30 -14.90 14.41 -27.99
CA ARG A 30 -15.00 13.12 -27.26
C ARG A 30 -14.43 13.23 -25.85
N LEU A 31 -13.25 13.84 -25.71
CA LEU A 31 -12.61 14.06 -24.42
C LEU A 31 -13.51 14.86 -23.47
N LEU A 32 -14.11 15.94 -23.94
CA LEU A 32 -14.99 16.80 -23.12
C LEU A 32 -16.30 16.11 -22.70
N GLU A 33 -16.80 15.16 -23.49
CA GLU A 33 -17.98 14.36 -23.17
C GLU A 33 -17.67 13.15 -22.25
N SER A 34 -16.40 12.81 -22.08
CA SER A 34 -15.97 11.65 -21.28
C SER A 34 -16.26 11.82 -19.77
N PRO A 35 -16.41 10.70 -19.01
CA PRO A 35 -16.56 10.75 -17.55
C PRO A 35 -15.42 11.52 -16.84
N ALA A 36 -14.22 11.50 -17.40
CA ALA A 36 -13.05 12.16 -16.85
C ALA A 36 -13.18 13.70 -16.89
N PHE A 37 -13.79 14.28 -17.93
CA PHE A 37 -13.88 15.74 -18.10
C PHE A 37 -15.26 16.32 -17.83
N ARG A 38 -16.35 15.59 -18.09
CA ARG A 38 -17.74 16.09 -17.93
C ARG A 38 -18.08 16.58 -16.52
N THR A 39 -17.36 16.07 -15.51
CA THR A 39 -17.55 16.39 -14.08
C THR A 39 -16.86 17.69 -13.66
N SER A 40 -15.95 18.25 -14.46
CA SER A 40 -15.21 19.48 -14.14
C SER A 40 -15.25 20.48 -15.29
N LYS A 41 -16.01 21.56 -15.10
CA LYS A 41 -16.08 22.69 -16.02
C LYS A 41 -14.69 23.32 -16.24
N ARG A 42 -13.92 23.46 -15.17
CA ARG A 42 -12.58 24.09 -15.19
C ARG A 42 -11.59 23.32 -16.06
N CYS A 43 -11.46 22.00 -15.85
CA CYS A 43 -10.55 21.18 -16.66
C CYS A 43 -10.99 21.13 -18.13
N SER A 44 -12.30 21.15 -18.38
CA SER A 44 -12.89 21.17 -19.71
C SER A 44 -12.55 22.47 -20.47
N GLU A 45 -12.74 23.62 -19.82
CA GLU A 45 -12.40 24.93 -20.40
C GLU A 45 -10.90 25.07 -20.63
N PHE A 46 -10.08 24.56 -19.69
CA PHE A 46 -8.62 24.55 -19.84
C PHE A 46 -8.17 23.70 -21.03
N LEU A 47 -8.61 22.44 -21.11
CA LEU A 47 -8.23 21.54 -22.19
C LEU A 47 -8.66 22.11 -23.55
N LYS A 48 -9.88 22.65 -23.64
CA LYS A 48 -10.38 23.31 -24.84
C LYS A 48 -9.46 24.46 -25.25
N HIS A 49 -9.14 25.34 -24.31
CA HIS A 49 -8.32 26.53 -24.56
C HIS A 49 -6.92 26.17 -25.09
N VAL A 50 -6.21 25.25 -24.44
CA VAL A 50 -4.85 24.87 -24.87
C VAL A 50 -4.82 24.13 -26.20
N VAL A 51 -5.83 23.29 -26.48
CA VAL A 51 -5.95 22.57 -27.76
C VAL A 51 -6.25 23.53 -28.90
N GLU A 52 -7.21 24.44 -28.74
CA GLU A 52 -7.58 25.43 -29.77
C GLU A 52 -6.41 26.39 -30.07
N ARG A 53 -5.69 26.84 -29.04
CA ARG A 53 -4.49 27.67 -29.20
C ARG A 53 -3.34 26.93 -29.90
N THR A 54 -3.21 25.62 -29.66
CA THR A 54 -2.15 24.82 -30.30
C THR A 54 -2.47 24.51 -31.76
N ILE A 55 -3.76 24.32 -32.12
CA ILE A 55 -4.18 24.16 -33.53
C ILE A 55 -3.92 25.43 -34.34
N GLY A 56 -4.14 26.62 -33.75
CA GLY A 56 -4.00 27.92 -34.41
C GLY A 56 -2.58 28.36 -34.82
N GLY A 57 -1.56 27.48 -34.72
CA GLY A 57 -0.19 27.75 -35.13
C GLY A 57 0.74 28.26 -34.02
N PRO A 58 2.06 28.35 -34.27
CA PRO A 58 3.04 28.73 -33.26
C PRO A 58 2.97 30.23 -33.00
N SER A 59 2.21 30.61 -31.98
CA SER A 59 2.41 31.89 -31.32
C SER A 59 3.16 31.62 -30.03
N ASP A 60 4.32 32.26 -29.87
CA ASP A 60 4.97 32.38 -28.59
C ASP A 60 3.92 32.69 -27.51
N ALA A 61 3.85 31.86 -26.46
CA ALA A 61 3.07 32.01 -25.23
C ALA A 61 1.72 31.27 -25.05
N LEU A 62 1.75 29.94 -25.06
CA LEU A 62 1.08 29.19 -23.97
C LEU A 62 1.99 29.21 -22.74
N LYS A 63 2.19 30.41 -22.18
CA LYS A 63 2.91 30.62 -20.91
C LYS A 63 1.89 30.62 -19.78
N GLU A 64 2.33 30.29 -18.57
CA GLU A 64 1.45 30.25 -17.40
C GLU A 64 0.66 31.57 -17.23
N ARG A 65 1.33 32.70 -17.47
CA ARG A 65 0.74 34.04 -17.37
C ARG A 65 -0.37 34.29 -18.41
N SER A 66 -0.18 33.94 -19.67
CA SER A 66 -1.21 34.19 -20.70
C SER A 66 -2.47 33.39 -20.44
N ILE A 67 -2.32 32.12 -20.02
CA ILE A 67 -3.47 31.27 -19.66
C ILE A 67 -4.17 31.80 -18.41
N GLY A 68 -3.41 32.28 -17.41
CA GLY A 68 -3.96 32.92 -16.22
C GLY A 68 -4.87 34.10 -16.54
N VAL A 69 -4.44 34.97 -17.46
CA VAL A 69 -5.22 36.13 -17.90
C VAL A 69 -6.41 35.70 -18.76
N ASP A 70 -6.15 34.95 -19.84
CA ASP A 70 -7.16 34.64 -20.86
C ASP A 70 -8.28 33.73 -20.34
N LEU A 71 -7.94 32.75 -19.50
CA LEU A 71 -8.87 31.72 -19.06
C LEU A 71 -9.36 31.94 -17.62
N PHE A 72 -8.46 32.30 -16.70
CA PHE A 72 -8.79 32.46 -15.29
C PHE A 72 -9.08 33.91 -14.89
N GLN A 73 -9.07 34.85 -15.85
CA GLN A 73 -9.36 36.27 -15.64
C GLN A 73 -8.47 36.89 -14.55
N LEU A 74 -7.21 36.45 -14.45
CA LEU A 74 -6.23 36.99 -13.52
C LEU A 74 -5.67 38.34 -14.04
N PRO A 75 -5.23 39.24 -13.14
CA PRO A 75 -4.56 40.49 -13.53
C PRO A 75 -3.31 40.24 -14.38
N PRO A 76 -3.00 41.02 -15.43
CA PRO A 76 -1.83 40.78 -16.30
C PRO A 76 -0.47 40.72 -15.58
N ASP A 77 -0.35 41.38 -14.43
CA ASP A 77 0.83 41.46 -13.59
C ASP A 77 0.86 40.41 -12.47
N PHE A 78 -0.04 39.42 -12.48
CA PHE A 78 -0.08 38.40 -11.43
C PHE A 78 1.23 37.60 -11.34
N ASP A 79 1.59 37.27 -10.09
CA ASP A 79 2.73 36.42 -9.78
C ASP A 79 2.36 34.94 -9.96
N THR A 80 2.95 34.29 -10.96
CA THR A 80 2.78 32.86 -11.26
C THR A 80 3.35 31.97 -10.16
N GLY A 81 4.30 32.48 -9.35
CA GLY A 81 4.82 31.81 -8.16
C GLY A 81 3.81 31.71 -7.02
N GLN A 82 2.99 32.75 -6.83
CA GLN A 82 1.97 32.79 -5.78
C GLN A 82 0.60 32.24 -6.23
N ARG A 83 0.22 32.42 -7.49
CA ARG A 83 -1.06 31.94 -8.05
C ARG A 83 -0.83 30.68 -8.88
N THR A 84 -1.12 29.53 -8.27
CA THR A 84 -0.83 28.20 -8.84
C THR A 84 -1.93 27.65 -9.76
N ILE A 85 -3.05 28.37 -9.94
CA ILE A 85 -4.27 27.85 -10.57
C ILE A 85 -4.04 27.27 -11.98
N VAL A 86 -3.15 27.87 -12.76
CA VAL A 86 -2.84 27.43 -14.13
C VAL A 86 -2.05 26.11 -14.13
N ARG A 87 -0.97 26.01 -13.35
CA ARG A 87 -0.18 24.76 -13.22
C ARG A 87 -0.96 23.63 -12.54
N VAL A 88 -1.78 23.93 -11.53
CA VAL A 88 -2.64 22.94 -10.87
C VAL A 88 -3.67 22.39 -11.86
N THR A 89 -4.39 23.27 -12.57
CA THR A 89 -5.37 22.84 -13.57
C THR A 89 -4.71 22.06 -14.71
N ALA A 90 -3.51 22.44 -15.16
CA ALA A 90 -2.75 21.68 -16.17
C ALA A 90 -2.42 20.27 -15.68
N ASN A 91 -1.96 20.10 -14.43
CA ASN A 91 -1.68 18.78 -13.85
C ASN A 91 -2.94 17.90 -13.73
N GLU A 92 -4.08 18.50 -13.35
CA GLU A 92 -5.36 17.79 -13.32
C GLU A 92 -5.79 17.33 -14.72
N VAL A 93 -5.63 18.18 -15.73
CA VAL A 93 -5.91 17.83 -17.13
C VAL A 93 -4.99 16.70 -17.60
N ARG A 94 -3.70 16.72 -17.27
CA ARG A 94 -2.75 15.61 -17.56
C ARG A 94 -3.21 14.29 -16.95
N LYS A 95 -3.60 14.30 -15.67
CA LYS A 95 -4.10 13.11 -14.96
C LYS A 95 -5.37 12.58 -15.62
N LYS A 96 -6.31 13.46 -15.99
CA LYS A 96 -7.57 13.09 -16.64
C LYS A 96 -7.36 12.54 -18.06
N LEU A 97 -6.45 13.12 -18.84
CA LEU A 97 -6.05 12.59 -20.16
C LEU A 97 -5.48 11.17 -20.01
N ALA A 98 -4.56 10.97 -19.05
CA ALA A 98 -3.98 9.65 -18.79
C ALA A 98 -5.03 8.61 -18.36
N GLN A 99 -5.94 8.99 -17.45
CA GLN A 99 -7.04 8.12 -17.01
C GLN A 99 -7.98 7.74 -18.15
N HIS A 100 -8.36 8.72 -18.99
CA HIS A 100 -9.24 8.48 -20.13
C HIS A 100 -8.62 7.49 -21.13
N TYR A 101 -7.38 7.74 -21.57
CA TYR A 101 -6.72 6.87 -22.54
C TYR A 101 -6.35 5.49 -21.99
N GLN A 102 -6.15 5.34 -20.68
CA GLN A 102 -5.96 4.03 -20.04
C GLN A 102 -7.26 3.23 -19.94
N ALA A 103 -8.40 3.89 -19.69
CA ALA A 103 -9.71 3.23 -19.62
C ALA A 103 -10.19 2.76 -21.01
N GLU A 104 -9.78 3.46 -22.07
CA GLU A 104 -10.20 3.24 -23.46
C GLU A 104 -9.16 2.51 -24.32
N ASN A 105 -8.32 1.65 -23.72
CA ASN A 105 -7.22 0.92 -24.40
C ASN A 105 -7.61 0.07 -25.64
N HIS A 106 -8.90 -0.02 -25.99
CA HIS A 106 -9.43 -0.71 -27.18
C HIS A 106 -10.26 0.20 -28.12
N SER A 107 -10.34 1.50 -27.86
CA SER A 107 -11.00 2.49 -28.73
C SER A 107 -10.02 2.95 -29.82
N ASN A 108 -10.43 2.90 -31.10
CA ASN A 108 -9.64 3.45 -32.21
C ASN A 108 -9.64 4.99 -32.16
N HIS A 109 -8.67 5.58 -31.46
CA HIS A 109 -8.41 7.03 -31.49
C HIS A 109 -7.50 7.35 -32.69
N SER A 110 -8.03 8.05 -33.70
CA SER A 110 -7.24 8.51 -34.85
C SER A 110 -6.13 9.50 -34.46
N VAL A 111 -6.31 10.20 -33.35
CA VAL A 111 -5.33 11.11 -32.73
C VAL A 111 -5.48 11.06 -31.22
N LYS A 112 -4.36 11.00 -30.50
CA LYS A 112 -4.31 11.14 -29.04
C LYS A 112 -3.74 12.51 -28.68
N VAL A 113 -4.41 13.18 -27.74
CA VAL A 113 -3.99 14.49 -27.22
C VAL A 113 -3.15 14.28 -25.96
N ASP A 114 -1.89 14.71 -26.00
CA ASP A 114 -0.98 14.66 -24.86
C ASP A 114 -0.64 16.08 -24.38
N LEU A 115 -0.44 16.26 -23.08
CA LEU A 115 -0.05 17.53 -22.48
C LEU A 115 1.25 17.33 -21.69
N PRO A 116 2.43 17.55 -22.31
CA PRO A 116 3.70 17.23 -21.68
C PRO A 116 3.92 17.94 -20.33
N PRO A 117 4.58 17.32 -19.35
CA PRO A 117 5.01 17.99 -18.13
C PRO A 117 5.88 19.22 -18.44
N GLY A 118 5.64 20.33 -17.75
CA GLY A 118 6.39 21.58 -17.94
C GLY A 118 6.01 22.39 -19.20
N SER A 119 5.14 21.86 -20.07
CA SER A 119 4.60 22.57 -21.24
C SER A 119 3.09 22.78 -21.09
N TYR A 120 2.59 23.89 -21.64
CA TYR A 120 1.15 24.11 -21.81
C TYR A 120 0.69 23.91 -23.25
N SER A 121 1.61 23.67 -24.18
CA SER A 121 1.30 23.29 -25.56
C SER A 121 1.00 21.79 -25.60
N VAL A 122 -0.08 21.43 -26.29
CA VAL A 122 -0.46 20.01 -26.45
C VAL A 122 0.32 19.37 -27.61
N GLU A 123 0.57 18.07 -27.50
CA GLU A 123 1.15 17.26 -28.57
C GLU A 123 0.07 16.32 -29.14
N PHE A 124 0.03 16.21 -30.47
CA PHE A 124 -0.92 15.33 -31.16
C PHE A 124 -0.21 14.10 -31.68
N ARG A 125 -0.50 12.94 -31.09
CA ARG A 125 0.05 11.65 -31.53
C ARG A 125 -0.94 10.97 -32.46
N TRP A 126 -0.53 10.78 -33.71
CA TRP A 126 -1.35 10.13 -34.74
C TRP A 126 -1.01 8.64 -34.79
N GLU A 127 -2.00 7.79 -34.55
CA GLU A 127 -1.83 6.36 -34.79
C GLU A 127 -2.06 6.11 -36.29
N THR A 128 -0.99 5.75 -37.00
CA THR A 128 -1.12 5.24 -38.37
C THR A 128 -1.79 3.88 -38.25
N PRO A 129 -2.94 3.62 -38.89
CA PRO A 129 -3.49 2.27 -38.94
C PRO A 129 -2.39 1.37 -39.49
N ALA A 130 -1.96 0.38 -38.70
CA ALA A 130 -1.01 -0.60 -39.17
C ALA A 130 -1.59 -1.21 -40.44
N ALA A 131 -0.99 -0.88 -41.60
CA ALA A 131 -1.25 -1.59 -42.82
C ALA A 131 -1.05 -3.06 -42.51
N GLU A 132 -2.13 -3.84 -42.68
CA GLU A 132 -2.11 -5.29 -42.52
C GLU A 132 -0.90 -5.84 -43.28
N THR A 133 0.15 -6.14 -42.54
CA THR A 133 1.30 -6.84 -43.09
C THR A 133 0.81 -8.25 -43.31
N LYS A 134 0.37 -8.53 -44.54
CA LYS A 134 0.23 -9.89 -45.04
C LYS A 134 1.52 -10.62 -44.73
N ALA A 135 1.48 -11.52 -43.74
CA ALA A 135 2.56 -12.43 -43.46
C ALA A 135 2.91 -13.21 -44.74
N PRO A 136 4.21 -13.40 -45.06
CA PRO A 136 4.60 -14.12 -46.25
C PRO A 136 4.12 -15.57 -46.15
N ALA A 137 3.48 -16.04 -47.22
CA ALA A 137 3.03 -17.41 -47.36
C ALA A 137 4.25 -18.36 -47.47
N HIS A 138 4.71 -18.89 -46.34
CA HIS A 138 5.64 -20.01 -46.34
C HIS A 138 4.88 -21.34 -46.45
N SER A 139 4.95 -21.91 -47.65
CA SER A 139 4.79 -23.32 -48.03
C SER A 139 4.15 -24.28 -47.01
N ARG A 140 2.84 -24.49 -47.18
CA ARG A 140 2.12 -25.71 -46.80
C ARG A 140 2.79 -26.94 -47.42
N ARG A 141 3.54 -27.72 -46.64
CA ARG A 141 3.78 -29.14 -47.00
C ARG A 141 4.15 -30.11 -45.87
N TRP A 142 4.21 -29.71 -44.59
CA TRP A 142 4.68 -30.62 -43.53
C TRP A 142 3.89 -30.63 -42.20
N LEU A 143 2.62 -30.21 -42.20
CA LEU A 143 1.75 -30.24 -41.00
C LEU A 143 0.51 -31.12 -41.21
N ARG A 144 0.71 -32.39 -41.55
CA ARG A 144 -0.35 -33.41 -41.63
C ARG A 144 -0.25 -34.62 -40.68
N PRO A 145 0.81 -34.87 -39.87
CA PRO A 145 0.73 -35.93 -38.86
C PRO A 145 0.45 -35.43 -37.42
N VAL A 146 0.63 -34.15 -37.09
CA VAL A 146 0.59 -33.69 -35.68
C VAL A 146 -0.85 -33.45 -35.14
N ILE A 147 -1.83 -33.21 -36.02
CA ILE A 147 -3.23 -32.97 -35.60
C ILE A 147 -3.97 -34.28 -35.24
N ALA A 148 -3.48 -35.45 -35.67
CA ALA A 148 -4.10 -36.74 -35.35
C ALA A 148 -3.79 -37.23 -33.91
N CYS A 149 -2.68 -36.81 -33.31
CA CYS A 149 -2.31 -37.22 -31.94
C CYS A 149 -3.03 -36.42 -30.84
N ALA A 150 -3.43 -35.17 -31.10
CA ALA A 150 -4.11 -34.34 -30.11
C ALA A 150 -5.58 -34.74 -29.89
N ALA A 151 -6.25 -35.29 -30.90
CA ALA A 151 -7.65 -35.73 -30.80
C ALA A 151 -7.80 -37.05 -30.00
N ALA A 152 -6.82 -37.96 -30.08
CA ALA A 152 -6.86 -39.23 -29.34
C ALA A 152 -6.63 -39.06 -27.83
N VAL A 153 -5.79 -38.10 -27.42
CA VAL A 153 -5.51 -37.80 -26.01
C VAL A 153 -6.72 -37.16 -25.31
N LEU A 154 -7.51 -36.34 -26.02
CA LEU A 154 -8.71 -35.71 -25.48
C LEU A 154 -9.87 -36.70 -25.27
N VAL A 155 -9.99 -37.74 -26.11
CA VAL A 155 -11.01 -38.80 -25.94
C VAL A 155 -10.65 -39.74 -24.77
N LEU A 156 -9.37 -40.06 -24.60
CA LEU A 156 -8.91 -40.92 -23.48
C LEU A 156 -8.95 -40.18 -22.13
N GLY A 157 -8.69 -38.87 -22.09
CA GLY A 157 -8.81 -38.05 -20.88
C GLY A 157 -10.26 -37.84 -20.41
N GLY A 158 -11.21 -37.72 -21.34
CA GLY A 158 -12.63 -37.60 -21.03
C GLY A 158 -13.24 -38.87 -20.41
N ALA A 159 -12.83 -40.05 -20.88
CA ALA A 159 -13.28 -41.33 -20.33
C ALA A 159 -12.74 -41.59 -18.90
N PHE A 160 -11.53 -41.12 -18.58
CA PHE A 160 -10.93 -41.25 -17.25
C PHE A 160 -11.61 -40.37 -16.19
N LEU A 161 -12.06 -39.17 -16.56
CA LEU A 161 -12.78 -38.26 -15.66
C LEU A 161 -14.23 -38.70 -15.36
N LEU A 162 -14.88 -39.41 -16.30
CA LEU A 162 -16.21 -39.99 -16.08
C LEU A 162 -16.18 -41.26 -15.20
N TRP A 163 -15.09 -42.04 -15.22
CA TRP A 163 -14.93 -43.19 -14.34
C TRP A 163 -14.68 -42.79 -12.88
N ARG A 164 -13.94 -41.69 -12.64
CA ARG A 164 -13.59 -41.26 -11.27
C ARG A 164 -14.72 -40.57 -10.50
N TRP A 165 -15.78 -40.12 -11.17
CA TRP A 165 -16.96 -39.52 -10.52
C TRP A 165 -17.92 -40.59 -9.96
N ASN A 166 -17.78 -41.85 -10.37
CA ASN A 166 -18.74 -42.91 -10.00
C ASN A 166 -18.38 -43.70 -8.72
N GLU A 167 -17.23 -43.44 -8.08
CA GLU A 167 -16.69 -44.23 -6.95
C GLU A 167 -16.72 -43.51 -5.58
N VAL A 168 -17.31 -42.31 -5.46
CA VAL A 168 -17.45 -41.64 -4.15
C VAL A 168 -18.88 -41.18 -3.92
N LYS A 169 -19.79 -42.15 -3.79
CA LYS A 169 -21.04 -42.01 -3.05
C LYS A 169 -21.29 -43.31 -2.28
N THR A 170 -20.92 -43.35 -1.00
CA THR A 170 -21.60 -44.13 0.06
C THR A 170 -21.01 -43.80 1.43
N VAL A 171 -21.52 -42.77 2.10
CA VAL A 171 -21.73 -42.80 3.56
C VAL A 171 -23.01 -42.01 3.84
N SER A 172 -24.04 -42.71 4.30
CA SER A 172 -25.33 -42.19 4.72
C SER A 172 -25.23 -41.43 6.04
N ARG A 173 -26.01 -40.34 6.18
CA ARG A 173 -26.52 -39.89 7.47
C ARG A 173 -27.98 -39.48 7.31
N ASP A 174 -28.84 -40.26 7.95
CA ASP A 174 -30.24 -39.95 8.19
C ASP A 174 -30.36 -38.69 9.04
N THR A 175 -31.25 -37.78 8.65
CA THR A 175 -31.91 -36.89 9.61
C THR A 175 -33.32 -36.63 9.10
N THR A 176 -34.28 -37.24 9.79
CA THR A 176 -35.71 -37.01 9.66
C THR A 176 -36.05 -35.58 10.11
N SER A 177 -36.64 -34.80 9.23
CA SER A 177 -37.25 -33.51 9.55
C SER A 177 -38.77 -33.64 9.61
N THR A 178 -39.38 -33.30 10.75
CA THR A 178 -40.81 -33.00 10.89
C THR A 178 -41.02 -31.48 10.99
N PRO A 179 -42.05 -30.90 10.36
CA PRO A 179 -42.34 -29.47 10.45
C PRO A 179 -43.47 -29.19 11.48
N VAL A 180 -43.37 -28.09 12.22
CA VAL A 180 -44.51 -27.49 12.92
C VAL A 180 -44.48 -25.96 12.78
N SER A 181 -45.66 -25.42 12.48
CA SER A 181 -45.99 -24.03 12.19
C SER A 181 -46.28 -23.19 13.43
N ARG A 182 -46.06 -21.87 13.25
CA ARG A 182 -46.87 -20.69 13.65
C ARG A 182 -46.89 -20.12 15.09
N ASP A 183 -46.73 -18.79 15.06
CA ASP A 183 -47.33 -17.70 15.85
C ASP A 183 -46.73 -17.27 17.21
N GLY A 184 -46.52 -15.95 17.35
CA GLY A 184 -46.58 -15.26 18.65
C GLY A 184 -45.59 -14.11 18.89
N LYS A 185 -46.10 -12.88 18.80
CA LYS A 185 -45.53 -11.57 19.25
C LYS A 185 -44.72 -11.59 20.57
N SER A 186 -43.67 -10.77 20.67
CA SER A 186 -43.48 -9.71 21.70
C SER A 186 -42.15 -8.94 21.52
N GLY A 187 -42.16 -7.64 21.86
CA GLY A 187 -41.02 -6.71 21.79
C GLY A 187 -40.06 -6.76 23.00
N PRO A 188 -39.10 -5.82 23.10
CA PRO A 188 -37.76 -6.07 23.64
C PRO A 188 -37.55 -5.64 25.10
N ALA A 189 -36.65 -6.32 25.82
CA ALA A 189 -35.99 -5.87 27.06
C ALA A 189 -34.75 -6.78 27.39
N PRO A 190 -33.90 -6.49 28.39
CA PRO A 190 -32.59 -5.88 28.20
C PRO A 190 -31.41 -6.75 28.69
N GLY A 191 -30.19 -6.39 28.27
CA GLY A 191 -28.93 -6.59 28.99
C GLY A 191 -28.62 -8.00 29.50
N SER A 192 -27.92 -8.80 28.71
CA SER A 192 -27.05 -9.84 29.26
C SER A 192 -25.61 -9.34 29.25
N ALA A 193 -25.05 -9.19 30.44
CA ALA A 193 -23.63 -9.02 30.66
C ALA A 193 -22.90 -10.15 29.92
N GLY A 194 -22.10 -9.78 28.92
CA GLY A 194 -21.24 -10.70 28.19
C GLY A 194 -20.28 -11.33 29.19
N ALA A 195 -20.28 -12.67 29.23
CA ALA A 195 -19.35 -13.45 30.03
C ALA A 195 -17.91 -12.95 29.78
N ALA A 196 -17.16 -12.74 30.86
CA ALA A 196 -15.73 -12.44 30.78
C ALA A 196 -15.06 -13.45 29.84
N LEU A 197 -14.28 -12.94 28.89
CA LEU A 197 -13.44 -13.78 28.03
C LEU A 197 -12.58 -14.68 28.93
N PRO A 198 -12.42 -15.98 28.62
CA PRO A 198 -11.56 -16.86 29.40
C PRO A 198 -10.16 -16.22 29.46
N GLY A 199 -9.72 -15.91 30.69
CA GLY A 199 -8.45 -15.22 30.92
C GLY A 199 -7.29 -16.07 30.41
N SER A 200 -6.77 -15.72 29.23
CA SER A 200 -5.45 -16.11 28.67
C SER A 200 -5.35 -15.88 27.16
N GLU A 201 -6.45 -15.59 26.46
CA GLU A 201 -6.42 -15.43 25.01
C GLU A 201 -6.19 -13.97 24.59
N ASP A 202 -5.45 -13.82 23.48
CA ASP A 202 -5.29 -12.54 22.82
C ASP A 202 -6.62 -12.06 22.26
N LEU A 203 -7.05 -10.86 22.64
CA LEU A 203 -8.18 -10.21 22.00
C LEU A 203 -7.69 -9.40 20.79
N ARG A 204 -8.31 -9.61 19.64
CA ARG A 204 -8.09 -8.84 18.41
C ARG A 204 -9.43 -8.58 17.74
N MET A 205 -9.67 -7.34 17.32
CA MET A 205 -10.87 -7.01 16.56
C MET A 205 -10.60 -5.96 15.50
N ILE A 206 -11.22 -6.12 14.33
CA ILE A 206 -11.25 -5.08 13.30
C ILE A 206 -12.45 -4.19 13.59
N VAL A 207 -12.16 -2.94 13.93
CA VAL A 207 -13.16 -1.93 14.25
C VAL A 207 -13.98 -1.60 13.00
N GLY A 208 -15.29 -1.59 13.13
CA GLY A 208 -16.24 -1.43 12.03
C GLY A 208 -16.39 -2.62 11.08
N SER A 209 -15.69 -3.75 11.29
CA SER A 209 -15.90 -4.96 10.49
C SER A 209 -17.03 -5.82 11.06
N PRO A 210 -17.97 -6.31 10.23
CA PRO A 210 -18.97 -7.27 10.67
C PRO A 210 -18.46 -8.72 10.65
N ASN A 211 -17.30 -8.98 10.04
CA ASN A 211 -16.79 -10.33 9.80
C ASN A 211 -15.40 -10.51 10.40
N PRO A 212 -15.06 -11.73 10.86
CA PRO A 212 -13.71 -12.05 11.27
C PRO A 212 -12.75 -12.08 10.07
N TYR A 213 -11.46 -11.93 10.35
CA TYR A 213 -10.36 -11.90 9.38
C TYR A 213 -9.18 -12.69 9.93
N ILE A 214 -8.45 -13.39 9.06
CA ILE A 214 -7.19 -14.06 9.42
C ILE A 214 -6.08 -13.29 8.71
N ASP A 215 -5.16 -12.73 9.49
CA ASP A 215 -4.04 -11.98 8.94
C ASP A 215 -2.97 -12.90 8.35
N ARG A 216 -1.99 -12.29 7.68
CA ARG A 216 -0.84 -12.97 7.06
C ARG A 216 -0.03 -13.79 8.06
N SER A 217 -0.03 -13.42 9.35
CA SER A 217 0.64 -14.16 10.41
C SER A 217 -0.22 -15.31 10.97
N GLY A 218 -1.43 -15.54 10.43
CA GLY A 218 -2.35 -16.58 10.89
C GLY A 218 -3.12 -16.21 12.15
N ARG A 219 -3.08 -14.94 12.59
CA ARG A 219 -3.82 -14.47 13.76
C ARG A 219 -5.25 -14.13 13.35
N THR A 220 -6.20 -14.61 14.13
CA THR A 220 -7.62 -14.28 13.95
C THR A 220 -7.92 -12.91 14.56
N TRP A 221 -8.62 -12.09 13.79
CA TRP A 221 -9.21 -10.83 14.20
C TRP A 221 -10.72 -10.98 14.18
N ASP A 222 -11.38 -10.75 15.31
CA ASP A 222 -12.83 -10.82 15.42
C ASP A 222 -13.52 -9.60 14.77
N ALA A 223 -14.84 -9.72 14.59
CA ALA A 223 -15.69 -8.59 14.25
C ALA A 223 -15.75 -7.55 15.38
N ASP A 224 -16.14 -6.33 15.01
CA ASP A 224 -16.28 -5.21 15.94
C ASP A 224 -17.36 -5.48 17.00
N ARG A 225 -17.03 -5.23 18.27
CA ARG A 225 -17.91 -5.48 19.43
C ARG A 225 -17.56 -4.56 20.59
N PHE A 226 -18.42 -4.53 21.61
CA PHE A 226 -18.23 -3.76 22.84
C PHE A 226 -18.23 -2.23 22.68
N PHE A 227 -18.70 -1.70 21.56
CA PHE A 227 -18.69 -0.26 21.29
C PHE A 227 -20.03 0.41 21.60
N SER A 228 -19.96 1.72 21.84
CA SER A 228 -21.10 2.63 21.73
C SER A 228 -20.69 3.95 21.09
N GLY A 229 -21.60 4.55 20.32
CA GLY A 229 -21.33 5.76 19.54
C GLY A 229 -20.55 5.51 18.25
N GLY A 230 -20.19 6.62 17.60
CA GLY A 230 -19.49 6.64 16.32
C GLY A 230 -20.30 6.13 15.12
N SER A 231 -19.76 6.34 13.93
CA SER A 231 -20.32 5.92 12.65
C SER A 231 -19.31 5.08 11.85
N LEU A 232 -19.84 4.23 10.96
CA LEU A 232 -19.02 3.42 10.07
C LEU A 232 -18.75 4.20 8.77
N PRO A 233 -17.48 4.48 8.43
CA PRO A 233 -17.14 5.09 7.15
C PRO A 233 -17.29 4.05 6.02
N VAL A 234 -17.79 4.48 4.86
CA VAL A 234 -17.74 3.69 3.62
C VAL A 234 -16.42 4.00 2.91
N THR A 235 -15.49 3.06 2.83
CA THR A 235 -14.15 3.31 2.26
C THR A 235 -14.01 2.64 0.88
N ALA A 236 -13.42 3.34 -0.09
CA ALA A 236 -12.96 2.72 -1.32
C ALA A 236 -11.67 1.92 -1.07
N ALA A 237 -11.43 0.88 -1.86
CA ALA A 237 -10.25 0.03 -1.70
C ALA A 237 -8.98 0.77 -2.15
N GLU A 238 -8.31 1.45 -1.22
CA GLU A 238 -7.00 2.07 -1.47
C GLU A 238 -5.87 1.13 -1.04
N ARG A 239 -4.67 1.41 -1.57
CA ARG A 239 -3.43 0.78 -1.11
C ARG A 239 -3.03 1.41 0.22
N ILE A 240 -2.85 0.58 1.24
CA ILE A 240 -2.39 1.02 2.56
C ILE A 240 -0.92 0.60 2.71
N PHE A 241 -0.04 1.58 2.92
CA PHE A 241 1.39 1.36 3.12
C PHE A 241 1.68 0.80 4.53
N ARG A 242 2.90 0.28 4.75
CA ARG A 242 3.35 -0.33 6.03
C ARG A 242 2.63 -1.58 6.50
N THR A 243 1.73 -2.15 5.69
CA THR A 243 1.04 -3.40 6.03
C THR A 243 0.94 -4.35 4.83
N LEU A 244 0.93 -5.65 5.10
CA LEU A 244 0.48 -6.69 4.16
C LEU A 244 -0.99 -7.10 4.37
N ASP A 245 -1.62 -6.55 5.41
CA ASP A 245 -2.97 -6.82 5.87
C ASP A 245 -3.81 -5.54 5.82
N PRO A 246 -4.11 -5.00 4.62
CA PRO A 246 -4.84 -3.74 4.47
C PRO A 246 -6.29 -3.83 4.96
N ASP A 247 -6.87 -5.03 5.05
CA ASP A 247 -8.26 -5.21 5.45
C ASP A 247 -8.52 -4.80 6.92
N ILE A 248 -7.51 -4.89 7.79
CA ILE A 248 -7.55 -4.34 9.16
C ILE A 248 -7.82 -2.82 9.12
N TYR A 249 -7.34 -2.13 8.09
CA TYR A 249 -7.34 -0.67 8.00
C TYR A 249 -8.40 -0.11 7.02
N ARG A 250 -9.14 -0.98 6.33
CA ARG A 250 -10.23 -0.59 5.41
C ARG A 250 -11.55 -0.33 6.13
N HIS A 251 -11.71 -0.97 7.28
CA HIS A 251 -12.82 -0.74 8.20
C HIS A 251 -12.39 0.23 9.31
N GLY A 252 -13.36 0.88 9.94
CA GLY A 252 -13.11 1.70 11.10
C GLY A 252 -14.38 2.28 11.70
N ARG A 253 -14.21 3.04 12.78
CA ARG A 253 -15.27 3.83 13.42
C ARG A 253 -14.80 5.27 13.48
N GLN A 254 -15.71 6.21 13.25
CA GLN A 254 -15.42 7.63 13.29
C GLN A 254 -16.37 8.42 14.19
N GLY A 255 -15.92 9.57 14.67
CA GLY A 255 -16.69 10.48 15.52
C GLY A 255 -16.38 10.28 16.99
N ASP A 256 -17.32 10.58 17.88
CA ASP A 256 -17.13 10.31 19.31
C ASP A 256 -17.71 8.92 19.63
N PHE A 257 -16.89 8.07 20.24
CA PHE A 257 -17.26 6.70 20.56
C PHE A 257 -16.41 6.14 21.70
N ARG A 258 -16.91 5.07 22.32
CA ARG A 258 -16.22 4.32 23.37
C ARG A 258 -16.28 2.82 23.15
N TYR A 259 -15.35 2.11 23.77
CA TYR A 259 -15.33 0.66 23.92
C TYR A 259 -15.31 0.28 25.39
N ASP A 260 -16.11 -0.70 25.77
CA ASP A 260 -16.17 -1.27 27.12
C ASP A 260 -15.82 -2.76 27.04
N ILE A 261 -14.52 -3.04 27.01
CA ILE A 261 -14.01 -4.39 26.71
C ILE A 261 -13.92 -5.18 28.01
N PRO A 262 -14.69 -6.27 28.20
CA PRO A 262 -14.57 -7.09 29.39
C PRO A 262 -13.22 -7.79 29.41
N LEU A 263 -12.44 -7.64 30.48
CA LEU A 263 -11.15 -8.29 30.66
C LEU A 263 -11.09 -9.03 31.99
N ALA A 264 -10.40 -10.16 32.01
CA ALA A 264 -10.02 -10.79 33.27
C ALA A 264 -9.00 -9.90 34.03
N PRO A 265 -8.92 -9.99 35.37
CA PRO A 265 -7.85 -9.33 36.11
C PRO A 265 -6.47 -9.75 35.59
N GLY A 266 -5.62 -8.77 35.27
CA GLY A 266 -4.31 -9.04 34.69
C GLY A 266 -3.68 -7.78 34.10
N ALA A 267 -2.44 -7.94 33.61
CA ALA A 267 -1.73 -6.91 32.87
C ALA A 267 -1.79 -7.21 31.36
N TYR A 268 -1.95 -6.15 30.57
CA TYR A 268 -2.13 -6.22 29.13
C TYR A 268 -1.27 -5.18 28.42
N GLU A 269 -0.92 -5.51 27.18
CA GLU A 269 -0.45 -4.57 26.17
C GLU A 269 -1.64 -4.22 25.24
N LEU A 270 -1.89 -2.94 25.03
CA LEU A 270 -2.95 -2.43 24.15
C LEU A 270 -2.32 -1.91 22.86
N HIS A 271 -2.83 -2.40 21.72
CA HIS A 271 -2.48 -1.91 20.39
C HIS A 271 -3.71 -1.22 19.80
N LEU A 272 -3.52 0.03 19.37
CA LEU A 272 -4.53 0.79 18.63
C LEU A 272 -4.03 0.99 17.20
N HIS A 273 -4.80 0.50 16.22
CA HIS A 273 -4.48 0.56 14.81
C HIS A 273 -5.24 1.69 14.12
N PHE A 274 -4.52 2.48 13.34
CA PHE A 274 -5.03 3.65 12.64
C PHE A 274 -4.58 3.66 11.18
N ALA A 275 -5.41 4.18 10.29
CA ALA A 275 -5.01 4.61 8.96
C ALA A 275 -5.93 5.74 8.52
N GLU A 276 -5.33 6.91 8.26
CA GLU A 276 -6.05 8.00 7.63
C GLU A 276 -6.08 7.80 6.12
N THR A 277 -7.20 7.30 5.60
CA THR A 277 -7.38 7.01 4.18
C THR A 277 -8.24 8.03 3.45
N ARG A 278 -9.04 8.83 4.18
CA ARG A 278 -10.04 9.71 3.55
C ARG A 278 -9.51 11.12 3.35
N LEU A 279 -8.70 11.63 4.28
CA LEU A 279 -8.17 12.98 4.17
C LEU A 279 -7.37 13.17 2.87
N ALA A 280 -6.66 12.13 2.40
CA ALA A 280 -5.92 12.15 1.14
C ALA A 280 -6.77 12.57 -0.09
N ASP A 281 -8.07 12.25 -0.10
CA ASP A 281 -8.97 12.57 -1.22
C ASP A 281 -9.38 14.05 -1.27
N PHE A 282 -9.29 14.75 -0.14
CA PHE A 282 -9.84 16.10 0.03
C PHE A 282 -8.77 17.17 0.28
N ILE A 283 -7.51 16.77 0.39
CA ILE A 283 -6.38 17.67 0.58
C ILE A 283 -5.63 17.85 -0.75
N SER A 284 -5.11 19.06 -0.98
CA SER A 284 -4.33 19.34 -2.18
C SER A 284 -2.97 18.61 -2.13
N ALA A 285 -2.31 18.47 -3.28
CA ALA A 285 -0.98 17.83 -3.33
C ALA A 285 0.08 18.59 -2.50
N GLU A 286 -0.18 19.86 -2.17
CA GLU A 286 0.66 20.70 -1.33
C GLU A 286 0.39 20.53 0.17
N SER A 287 -0.59 19.71 0.56
CA SER A 287 -0.96 19.43 1.95
C SER A 287 -0.76 17.95 2.27
N SER A 288 -0.05 17.66 3.36
CA SER A 288 0.07 16.28 3.85
C SER A 288 -1.22 15.78 4.52
N GLY A 289 -2.11 16.70 4.94
CA GLY A 289 -3.32 16.39 5.69
C GLY A 289 -3.14 16.44 7.20
N GLU A 290 -1.92 16.75 7.64
CA GLU A 290 -1.61 17.04 9.04
C GLU A 290 -2.44 18.22 9.57
N GLY A 291 -2.79 18.14 10.85
CA GLY A 291 -3.61 19.08 11.60
C GLY A 291 -5.09 19.05 11.25
N GLN A 292 -5.54 18.23 10.29
CA GLN A 292 -6.95 18.20 9.87
C GLN A 292 -7.82 17.35 10.79
N ARG A 293 -7.24 16.30 11.39
CA ARG A 293 -7.90 15.41 12.34
C ARG A 293 -7.06 15.31 13.61
N LEU A 294 -7.57 15.90 14.68
CA LEU A 294 -6.99 15.87 16.02
C LEU A 294 -8.02 15.33 17.00
N PHE A 295 -7.66 14.31 17.77
CA PHE A 295 -8.55 13.74 18.76
C PHE A 295 -7.79 13.23 19.99
N ARG A 296 -8.51 13.02 21.08
CA ARG A 296 -7.94 12.46 22.31
C ARG A 296 -8.41 11.02 22.49
N VAL A 297 -7.55 10.20 23.06
CA VAL A 297 -7.89 8.83 23.47
C VAL A 297 -7.60 8.66 24.94
N PHE A 298 -8.57 8.07 25.65
CA PHE A 298 -8.47 7.76 27.07
C PHE A 298 -8.62 6.26 27.28
N ALA A 299 -7.85 5.69 28.21
CA ALA A 299 -8.02 4.35 28.74
C ALA A 299 -8.32 4.45 30.24
N ASN A 300 -9.47 3.93 30.69
CA ASN A 300 -9.96 4.02 32.07
C ASN A 300 -9.89 5.44 32.64
N GLY A 301 -10.28 6.43 31.82
CA GLY A 301 -10.24 7.86 32.18
C GLY A 301 -8.85 8.51 32.12
N LYS A 302 -7.75 7.75 32.02
CA LYS A 302 -6.40 8.28 31.81
C LYS A 302 -6.19 8.59 30.33
N MET A 303 -5.76 9.80 30.02
CA MET A 303 -5.41 10.17 28.64
C MET A 303 -4.15 9.40 28.20
N ILE A 304 -4.27 8.66 27.09
CA ILE A 304 -3.16 7.89 26.50
C ILE A 304 -2.69 8.49 25.17
N LEU A 305 -3.53 9.29 24.51
CA LEU A 305 -3.18 10.08 23.34
C LEU A 305 -3.82 11.46 23.46
N ASP A 306 -3.02 12.52 23.32
CA ASP A 306 -3.48 13.91 23.30
C ASP A 306 -3.32 14.51 21.91
N LEU A 307 -4.35 15.23 21.44
CA LEU A 307 -4.40 15.89 20.12
C LEU A 307 -3.78 15.03 19.00
N PHE A 308 -4.10 13.74 18.99
CA PHE A 308 -3.49 12.75 18.13
C PHE A 308 -3.89 12.97 16.68
N ASP A 309 -2.87 12.98 15.83
CA ASP A 309 -2.95 13.12 14.39
C ASP A 309 -2.34 11.88 13.74
N VAL A 310 -3.20 11.06 13.13
CA VAL A 310 -2.80 9.81 12.48
C VAL A 310 -1.86 10.09 11.30
N VAL A 311 -2.06 11.16 10.54
CA VAL A 311 -1.23 11.48 9.37
C VAL A 311 0.16 11.88 9.83
N ALA A 312 0.24 12.75 10.84
CA ALA A 312 1.53 13.19 11.39
C ALA A 312 2.30 12.02 12.01
N ASP A 313 1.62 11.16 12.77
CA ASP A 313 2.24 10.01 13.43
C ASP A 313 2.69 8.95 12.41
N ALA A 314 1.86 8.65 11.40
CA ALA A 314 2.18 7.73 10.31
C ALA A 314 3.25 8.29 9.32
N ALA A 315 3.43 9.61 9.29
CA ALA A 315 4.23 10.38 8.34
C ALA A 315 3.66 10.44 6.90
N ALA A 316 2.43 9.97 6.69
CA ALA A 316 1.67 10.10 5.44
C ALA A 316 0.23 9.60 5.62
N ALA A 317 -0.68 10.09 4.78
CA ALA A 317 -1.98 9.44 4.59
C ALA A 317 -1.80 8.05 3.91
N ASN A 318 -2.86 7.24 3.90
CA ASN A 318 -2.87 5.88 3.35
C ASN A 318 -1.76 4.98 3.91
N THR A 319 -1.34 5.22 5.13
CA THR A 319 -0.24 4.51 5.79
C THR A 319 -0.77 3.91 7.08
N ALA A 320 -0.58 2.61 7.23
CA ALA A 320 -0.93 1.91 8.47
C ALA A 320 -0.06 2.45 9.61
N ASP A 321 -0.74 2.71 10.72
CA ASP A 321 -0.15 3.22 11.94
C ASP A 321 -0.63 2.44 13.15
N GLU A 322 0.22 2.33 14.16
CA GLU A 322 -0.04 1.52 15.34
C GLU A 322 0.59 2.19 16.56
N ARG A 323 -0.20 2.34 17.62
CA ARG A 323 0.25 2.84 18.93
C ARG A 323 0.10 1.74 19.97
N VAL A 324 1.20 1.48 20.68
CA VAL A 324 1.29 0.41 21.68
C VAL A 324 1.40 1.02 23.07
N PHE A 325 0.59 0.51 24.00
CA PHE A 325 0.55 0.96 25.39
C PHE A 325 0.74 -0.24 26.32
N ARG A 326 1.62 -0.07 27.30
CA ARG A 326 1.87 -1.03 28.38
C ARG A 326 1.02 -0.71 29.60
N ASP A 327 1.07 -1.61 30.58
CA ASP A 327 0.48 -1.44 31.91
C ASP A 327 -1.04 -1.15 31.84
N ILE A 328 -1.72 -1.83 30.93
CA ILE A 328 -3.17 -1.79 30.79
C ILE A 328 -3.78 -2.88 31.66
N ALA A 329 -4.86 -2.55 32.36
CA ALA A 329 -5.63 -3.46 33.20
C ALA A 329 -7.12 -3.09 33.14
N PRO A 330 -8.05 -4.01 33.43
CA PRO A 330 -9.44 -3.64 33.64
C PRO A 330 -9.57 -2.65 34.81
N ALA A 331 -10.58 -1.79 34.73
CA ALA A 331 -11.06 -0.99 35.86
C ALA A 331 -11.74 -1.88 36.92
N GLU A 332 -12.15 -1.30 38.04
CA GLU A 332 -12.78 -2.02 39.17
C GLU A 332 -14.07 -2.77 38.77
N ASP A 333 -14.73 -2.34 37.69
CA ASP A 333 -15.92 -2.98 37.14
C ASP A 333 -15.63 -4.16 36.20
N GLY A 334 -14.36 -4.48 35.96
CA GLY A 334 -13.92 -5.57 35.10
C GLY A 334 -13.80 -5.22 33.61
N PHE A 335 -13.91 -3.94 33.24
CA PHE A 335 -13.82 -3.50 31.85
C PHE A 335 -12.59 -2.63 31.60
N LEU A 336 -12.01 -2.73 30.41
CA LEU A 336 -11.17 -1.69 29.84
C LEU A 336 -12.07 -0.70 29.10
N HIS A 337 -12.14 0.52 29.60
CA HIS A 337 -12.87 1.62 28.96
C HIS A 337 -11.93 2.39 28.04
N LEU A 338 -12.16 2.34 26.73
CA LEU A 338 -11.50 3.22 25.77
C LEU A 338 -12.47 4.31 25.33
N ASN A 339 -12.05 5.56 25.35
CA ASN A 339 -12.89 6.68 24.91
C ASN A 339 -12.15 7.53 23.87
N PHE A 340 -12.78 7.77 22.73
CA PHE A 340 -12.25 8.54 21.61
C PHE A 340 -13.05 9.81 21.45
N VAL A 341 -12.39 10.96 21.63
CA VAL A 341 -13.03 12.28 21.71
C VAL A 341 -12.45 13.20 20.66
N SER A 342 -13.26 13.56 19.68
CA SER A 342 -12.93 14.47 18.59
C SER A 342 -12.58 15.86 19.14
N GLN A 343 -11.51 16.47 18.65
CA GLN A 343 -11.15 17.87 18.95
C GLN A 343 -11.24 18.72 17.68
N ARG A 344 -10.74 18.19 16.56
CA ARG A 344 -10.87 18.76 15.23
C ARG A 344 -11.02 17.60 14.25
N GLY A 345 -12.08 17.62 13.44
CA GLY A 345 -12.44 16.47 12.62
C GLY A 345 -12.88 15.27 13.47
N ALA A 346 -13.55 14.31 12.86
CA ALA A 346 -14.02 13.11 13.54
C ALA A 346 -12.84 12.23 13.96
N SER A 347 -12.79 11.75 15.21
CA SER A 347 -11.79 10.75 15.62
C SER A 347 -11.91 9.48 14.76
N ILE A 348 -10.88 8.63 14.72
CA ILE A 348 -10.90 7.37 13.95
C ILE A 348 -10.18 6.25 14.70
N LEU A 349 -10.62 5.02 14.51
CA LEU A 349 -9.92 3.79 14.90
C LEU A 349 -10.24 2.67 13.89
N ASN A 350 -9.25 1.83 13.57
CA ASN A 350 -9.39 0.75 12.60
C ASN A 350 -9.27 -0.65 13.21
N GLY A 351 -8.48 -0.81 14.28
CA GLY A 351 -8.32 -2.10 14.95
C GLY A 351 -7.85 -1.96 16.39
N ILE A 352 -8.14 -2.99 17.19
CA ILE A 352 -7.74 -3.09 18.59
C ILE A 352 -7.11 -4.47 18.82
N GLU A 353 -5.93 -4.52 19.43
CA GLU A 353 -5.43 -5.72 20.10
C GLU A 353 -5.32 -5.45 21.61
N VAL A 354 -5.77 -6.40 22.44
CA VAL A 354 -5.53 -6.40 23.89
C VAL A 354 -4.88 -7.73 24.25
N LEU A 355 -3.59 -7.67 24.57
CA LEU A 355 -2.73 -8.84 24.62
C LEU A 355 -2.27 -9.08 26.06
N PRO A 356 -2.58 -10.23 26.68
CA PRO A 356 -2.13 -10.53 28.03
C PRO A 356 -0.59 -10.59 28.09
N VAL A 357 -0.03 -9.99 29.14
CA VAL A 357 1.42 -9.94 29.41
C VAL A 357 1.68 -10.14 30.90
N ILE A 358 2.92 -10.46 31.23
CA ILE A 358 3.38 -10.38 32.62
C ILE A 358 3.43 -8.90 32.99
N GLN A 359 3.02 -8.55 34.22
CA GLN A 359 3.03 -7.16 34.69
C GLN A 359 4.41 -6.52 34.49
N GLY A 360 4.43 -5.31 33.92
CA GLY A 360 5.66 -4.60 33.60
C GLY A 360 6.48 -5.18 32.44
N LYS A 361 5.90 -6.06 31.63
CA LYS A 361 6.52 -6.59 30.40
C LYS A 361 5.71 -6.24 29.17
N VAL A 362 6.39 -6.19 28.04
CA VAL A 362 5.79 -6.10 26.70
C VAL A 362 6.17 -7.28 25.83
N ARG A 363 5.41 -7.52 24.77
CA ARG A 363 5.66 -8.63 23.84
C ARG A 363 6.83 -8.30 22.91
N PRO A 364 7.73 -9.28 22.68
CA PRO A 364 8.80 -9.09 21.71
C PRO A 364 8.27 -9.03 20.28
N ILE A 365 8.93 -8.24 19.44
CA ILE A 365 8.58 -8.08 18.04
C ILE A 365 9.66 -8.74 17.18
N ARG A 366 9.28 -9.76 16.42
CA ARG A 366 10.16 -10.45 15.46
C ARG A 366 9.51 -10.45 14.11
N ILE A 367 10.21 -9.92 13.10
CA ILE A 367 9.71 -9.73 11.74
C ILE A 367 10.56 -10.56 10.80
N ARG A 368 9.90 -11.40 10.00
CA ARG A 368 10.53 -12.16 8.92
C ARG A 368 10.52 -11.33 7.64
N ALA A 369 11.62 -10.62 7.39
CA ALA A 369 11.68 -9.67 6.28
C ALA A 369 11.53 -10.37 4.92
N GLY A 370 10.72 -9.79 4.05
CA GLY A 370 10.41 -10.31 2.72
C GLY A 370 9.46 -11.53 2.69
N TRP A 371 8.99 -12.04 3.83
CA TRP A 371 8.11 -13.21 3.88
C TRP A 371 6.67 -12.84 4.23
N PRO A 372 5.64 -13.33 3.51
CA PRO A 372 4.24 -12.94 3.71
C PRO A 372 3.50 -13.79 4.74
N SER A 373 4.21 -14.55 5.57
CA SER A 373 3.63 -15.43 6.58
C SER A 373 4.52 -15.56 7.80
N SER A 374 3.92 -15.88 8.95
CA SER A 374 4.67 -16.18 10.16
C SER A 374 5.46 -17.49 10.04
N TRP A 375 6.41 -17.64 10.95
CA TRP A 375 7.21 -18.84 11.13
C TRP A 375 7.72 -18.88 12.58
N ARG A 376 7.88 -20.08 13.15
CA ARG A 376 8.46 -20.25 14.49
C ARG A 376 9.88 -20.76 14.38
N ASP A 377 10.76 -20.13 15.14
CA ASP A 377 12.14 -20.58 15.26
C ASP A 377 12.25 -21.83 16.14
N SER A 378 13.46 -22.37 16.22
CA SER A 378 13.80 -23.56 17.00
C SER A 378 13.55 -23.40 18.50
N ALA A 379 13.51 -22.16 19.01
CA ALA A 379 13.14 -21.83 20.38
C ALA A 379 11.63 -21.62 20.56
N GLY A 380 10.83 -21.90 19.53
CA GLY A 380 9.38 -21.74 19.52
C GLY A 380 8.92 -20.28 19.40
N GLN A 381 9.84 -19.34 19.20
CA GLN A 381 9.53 -17.92 19.13
C GLN A 381 8.94 -17.61 17.76
N GLU A 382 7.84 -16.88 17.75
CA GLU A 382 7.18 -16.50 16.51
C GLU A 382 7.89 -15.31 15.87
N TRP A 383 8.20 -15.47 14.59
CA TRP A 383 8.60 -14.43 13.65
C TRP A 383 7.39 -14.14 12.75
N ARG A 384 6.80 -12.95 12.91
CA ARG A 384 5.60 -12.53 12.18
C ARG A 384 5.90 -12.28 10.70
N ALA A 385 4.87 -12.26 9.87
CA ALA A 385 4.96 -11.86 8.47
C ALA A 385 5.57 -10.45 8.33
N ASP A 386 6.19 -10.17 7.19
CA ASP A 386 6.81 -8.87 6.94
C ASP A 386 5.80 -7.72 7.06
N SER A 387 6.09 -6.77 7.95
CA SER A 387 5.16 -5.73 8.38
C SER A 387 5.94 -4.45 8.73
N TYR A 388 5.25 -3.30 8.80
CA TYR A 388 5.79 -2.00 9.18
C TYR A 388 6.79 -1.37 8.20
N PHE A 389 6.94 -1.95 7.00
CA PHE A 389 7.92 -1.50 6.02
C PHE A 389 7.38 -0.41 5.09
N LEU A 390 8.26 0.50 4.66
CA LEU A 390 8.00 1.42 3.56
C LEU A 390 9.15 1.32 2.54
N GLY A 391 8.81 1.16 1.26
CA GLY A 391 9.79 0.97 0.19
C GLY A 391 10.41 -0.43 0.15
N GLY A 392 11.44 -0.57 -0.69
CA GLY A 392 12.11 -1.84 -0.95
C GLY A 392 11.24 -2.91 -1.62
N ASN A 393 11.83 -4.09 -1.77
CA ASN A 393 11.25 -5.24 -2.45
C ASN A 393 11.41 -6.47 -1.55
N ALA A 394 10.38 -7.31 -1.51
CA ALA A 394 10.45 -8.63 -0.89
C ALA A 394 11.05 -9.63 -1.89
N LEU A 395 11.95 -10.50 -1.42
CA LEU A 395 12.47 -11.62 -2.18
C LEU A 395 12.40 -12.88 -1.34
N ILE A 396 11.71 -13.90 -1.86
CA ILE A 396 11.75 -15.27 -1.35
C ILE A 396 12.61 -16.09 -2.30
N ARG A 397 13.63 -16.76 -1.76
CA ARG A 397 14.60 -17.51 -2.55
C ARG A 397 14.16 -18.97 -2.66
N SER A 398 14.25 -19.51 -3.87
CA SER A 398 14.01 -20.95 -4.12
C SER A 398 15.05 -21.83 -3.43
N LYS A 399 16.28 -21.34 -3.27
CA LYS A 399 17.35 -21.97 -2.50
C LYS A 399 17.78 -21.03 -1.38
N ASN A 400 17.77 -21.54 -0.15
CA ASN A 400 18.22 -20.79 1.00
C ASN A 400 19.72 -20.43 0.85
N PRO A 401 20.10 -19.16 0.95
CA PRO A 401 21.50 -18.76 0.83
C PRO A 401 22.34 -19.20 2.02
N ALA A 402 21.75 -19.40 3.21
CA ALA A 402 22.49 -19.75 4.41
C ALA A 402 23.07 -21.17 4.34
N ARG A 403 24.39 -21.30 4.56
CA ARG A 403 25.22 -22.50 4.48
C ARG A 403 26.06 -22.59 5.75
N THR A 404 25.47 -23.06 6.85
CA THR A 404 26.20 -23.26 8.12
C THR A 404 25.95 -24.67 8.66
N SER A 405 26.92 -25.18 9.44
CA SER A 405 26.87 -26.45 10.16
C SER A 405 26.02 -26.41 11.44
N SER A 406 25.57 -25.22 11.86
CA SER A 406 24.67 -25.01 13.01
C SER A 406 23.26 -24.66 12.48
N PRO A 407 22.35 -25.65 12.37
CA PRO A 407 21.14 -25.55 11.54
C PRO A 407 19.92 -24.79 12.09
N PRO A 408 19.75 -24.48 13.40
CA PRO A 408 18.49 -23.86 13.80
C PRO A 408 18.34 -22.53 13.06
N ASP A 409 17.13 -22.32 12.54
CA ASP A 409 16.65 -21.03 12.05
C ASP A 409 17.18 -20.58 10.68
N LEU A 410 17.75 -21.50 9.90
CA LEU A 410 18.10 -21.24 8.49
C LEU A 410 16.91 -20.69 7.70
N ALA A 411 15.69 -21.17 7.97
CA ALA A 411 14.48 -20.75 7.28
C ALA A 411 14.24 -19.23 7.29
N LEU A 412 14.74 -18.52 8.32
CA LEU A 412 14.70 -17.06 8.39
C LEU A 412 15.43 -16.40 7.20
N TYR A 413 16.57 -16.96 6.79
CA TYR A 413 17.42 -16.42 5.71
C TYR A 413 16.94 -16.80 4.30
N GLY A 414 15.85 -17.57 4.20
CA GLY A 414 15.22 -17.92 2.92
C GLY A 414 14.50 -16.74 2.26
N SER A 415 14.29 -15.63 2.96
CA SER A 415 13.81 -14.37 2.40
C SER A 415 14.61 -13.18 2.85
N GLU A 416 14.44 -12.08 2.11
CA GLU A 416 14.96 -10.77 2.48
C GLU A 416 14.05 -9.66 1.97
N ARG A 417 14.09 -8.52 2.67
CA ARG A 417 13.71 -7.23 2.09
C ARG A 417 14.96 -6.55 1.57
N TRP A 418 14.94 -6.06 0.33
CA TRP A 418 16.08 -5.40 -0.29
C TRP A 418 15.70 -4.12 -1.04
N GLY A 419 16.64 -3.19 -1.26
CA GLY A 419 16.39 -1.93 -1.97
C GLY A 419 16.76 -0.72 -1.12
N HIS A 420 15.93 0.32 -1.12
CA HIS A 420 15.97 1.43 -0.17
C HIS A 420 14.64 1.43 0.57
N PHE A 421 14.67 1.23 1.89
CA PHE A 421 13.45 1.00 2.67
C PHE A 421 13.64 1.38 4.14
N SER A 422 12.52 1.46 4.85
CA SER A 422 12.50 1.64 6.30
C SER A 422 11.49 0.70 6.95
N TYR A 423 11.63 0.49 8.26
CA TYR A 423 10.64 -0.10 9.14
C TYR A 423 10.28 0.91 10.24
N ALA A 424 8.99 1.05 10.54
CA ALA A 424 8.51 1.84 11.68
C ALA A 424 7.84 0.91 12.69
N VAL A 425 8.65 0.26 13.52
CA VAL A 425 8.19 -0.81 14.42
C VAL A 425 7.53 -0.20 15.66
N PRO A 426 6.22 -0.40 15.89
CA PRO A 426 5.51 0.19 17.01
C PRO A 426 5.86 -0.54 18.31
N VAL A 427 6.17 0.19 19.37
CA VAL A 427 6.52 -0.36 20.68
C VAL A 427 5.97 0.55 21.78
N ALA A 428 5.74 0.00 22.97
CA ALA A 428 5.43 0.83 24.14
C ALA A 428 6.65 1.66 24.56
N ASP A 429 6.46 2.56 25.53
CA ASP A 429 7.60 3.22 26.17
C ASP A 429 8.47 2.21 26.92
N GLY A 430 9.79 2.37 26.80
CA GLY A 430 10.76 1.43 27.33
C GLY A 430 12.15 1.53 26.70
N ARG A 431 13.04 0.61 27.10
CA ARG A 431 14.36 0.43 26.51
C ARG A 431 14.41 -0.92 25.81
N TYR A 432 14.99 -0.94 24.62
CA TYR A 432 14.93 -2.07 23.72
C TYR A 432 16.29 -2.45 23.18
N ARG A 433 16.43 -3.76 22.96
CA ARG A 433 17.47 -4.37 22.17
C ARG A 433 16.94 -4.66 20.78
N VAL A 434 17.63 -4.12 19.78
CA VAL A 434 17.35 -4.36 18.35
C VAL A 434 18.41 -5.30 17.79
N THR A 435 17.98 -6.43 17.23
CA THR A 435 18.85 -7.38 16.53
C THR A 435 18.48 -7.47 15.06
N LEU A 436 19.43 -7.18 14.19
CA LEU A 436 19.31 -7.31 12.74
C LEU A 436 19.97 -8.61 12.28
N LYS A 437 19.27 -9.38 11.45
CA LYS A 437 19.70 -10.67 10.90
C LYS A 437 20.00 -10.52 9.41
N PHE A 438 21.20 -10.91 9.01
CA PHE A 438 21.71 -10.80 7.65
C PHE A 438 22.28 -12.13 7.15
N CYS A 439 22.21 -12.37 5.85
CA CYS A 439 22.95 -13.41 5.15
C CYS A 439 23.13 -12.97 3.69
N GLU A 440 24.38 -12.91 3.21
CA GLU A 440 24.64 -12.52 1.82
C GLU A 440 24.26 -13.66 0.87
N GLY A 441 23.13 -13.50 0.18
CA GLY A 441 22.60 -14.47 -0.77
C GLY A 441 22.66 -14.03 -2.24
N HIS A 442 23.12 -12.82 -2.54
CA HIS A 442 23.18 -12.30 -3.91
C HIS A 442 24.59 -12.27 -4.45
N TYR A 443 25.57 -11.79 -3.68
CA TYR A 443 26.96 -11.69 -4.12
C TYR A 443 27.80 -12.89 -3.71
N GLY A 444 28.66 -13.35 -4.61
CA GLY A 444 29.65 -14.40 -4.37
C GLY A 444 29.63 -15.50 -5.43
N ALA A 445 30.64 -16.37 -5.39
CA ALA A 445 30.89 -17.39 -6.41
C ALA A 445 29.74 -18.41 -6.59
N GLY A 446 28.95 -18.65 -5.53
CA GLY A 446 27.83 -19.58 -5.54
C GLY A 446 26.47 -18.91 -5.71
N ASN A 447 26.42 -17.61 -6.01
CA ASN A 447 25.22 -16.81 -6.15
C ASN A 447 25.11 -16.21 -7.57
N THR A 448 23.96 -15.61 -7.89
CA THR A 448 23.71 -15.03 -9.22
C THR A 448 24.45 -13.72 -9.48
N GLY A 449 24.77 -12.98 -8.42
CA GLY A 449 25.59 -11.78 -8.48
C GLY A 449 27.07 -12.13 -8.33
N MET A 450 27.87 -11.84 -9.36
CA MET A 450 29.32 -11.89 -9.24
C MET A 450 29.81 -10.78 -8.30
N GLY A 451 30.80 -11.09 -7.47
CA GLY A 451 31.37 -10.13 -6.53
C GLY A 451 31.80 -10.78 -5.21
N GLY A 452 31.91 -9.95 -4.18
CA GLY A 452 32.33 -10.32 -2.83
C GLY A 452 32.41 -9.09 -1.94
N GLN A 453 33.44 -9.00 -1.10
CA GLN A 453 33.71 -7.82 -0.29
C GLN A 453 33.69 -6.53 -1.13
N GLY A 454 33.02 -5.49 -0.61
CA GLY A 454 32.84 -4.19 -1.25
C GLY A 454 31.75 -4.15 -2.33
N SER A 455 31.15 -5.30 -2.71
CA SER A 455 30.11 -5.33 -3.74
C SER A 455 28.77 -4.75 -3.27
N ARG A 456 28.54 -4.78 -1.95
CA ARG A 456 27.39 -4.19 -1.29
C ARG A 456 27.85 -3.47 -0.04
N LEU A 457 27.61 -2.16 0.00
CA LEU A 457 27.85 -1.31 1.17
C LEU A 457 26.58 -0.54 1.48
N PHE A 458 26.20 -0.46 2.73
CA PHE A 458 25.02 0.30 3.13
C PHE A 458 25.10 0.80 4.56
N ASP A 459 24.30 1.82 4.84
CA ASP A 459 24.12 2.33 6.18
C ASP A 459 22.79 1.82 6.76
N VAL A 460 22.76 1.64 8.08
CA VAL A 460 21.53 1.41 8.83
C VAL A 460 21.41 2.48 9.90
N TYR A 461 20.29 3.20 9.90
CA TYR A 461 19.97 4.20 10.90
C TYR A 461 18.84 3.71 11.79
N CYS A 462 18.86 4.07 13.06
CA CYS A 462 17.76 3.91 14.00
C CYS A 462 17.43 5.26 14.63
N ASN A 463 16.19 5.71 14.48
CA ASN A 463 15.70 7.00 15.00
C ASN A 463 16.62 8.17 14.58
N GLY A 464 17.12 8.14 13.34
CA GLY A 464 18.03 9.14 12.78
C GLY A 464 19.52 8.97 13.16
N VAL A 465 19.86 8.06 14.06
CA VAL A 465 21.25 7.78 14.48
C VAL A 465 21.80 6.58 13.72
N ALA A 466 23.02 6.68 13.18
CA ALA A 466 23.64 5.57 12.45
C ALA A 466 24.00 4.42 13.42
N LEU A 467 23.41 3.24 13.19
CA LEU A 467 23.80 1.99 13.85
C LEU A 467 24.95 1.29 13.12
N LEU A 468 24.92 1.34 11.78
CA LEU A 468 25.92 0.73 10.90
C LEU A 468 26.26 1.71 9.79
N ARG A 469 27.55 1.82 9.44
CA ARG A 469 28.05 2.67 8.34
C ARG A 469 28.89 1.85 7.37
N ASN A 470 28.67 2.03 6.06
CA ASN A 470 29.36 1.30 4.98
C ASN A 470 29.43 -0.21 5.26
N PHE A 471 28.34 -0.76 5.79
CA PHE A 471 28.28 -2.13 6.25
C PHE A 471 28.27 -3.10 5.09
N ASP A 472 29.12 -4.12 5.21
CA ASP A 472 29.34 -5.14 4.20
C ASP A 472 29.06 -6.51 4.82
N ILE A 473 27.92 -7.11 4.48
CA ILE A 473 27.53 -8.43 5.00
C ILE A 473 28.58 -9.49 4.63
N PHE A 474 29.11 -9.44 3.40
CA PHE A 474 30.06 -10.43 2.90
C PHE A 474 31.36 -10.38 3.69
N LYS A 475 31.91 -9.17 3.90
CA LYS A 475 33.12 -8.98 4.72
C LYS A 475 32.90 -9.44 6.15
N GLU A 476 31.82 -8.97 6.78
CA GLU A 476 31.58 -9.15 8.20
C GLU A 476 31.18 -10.59 8.56
N ALA A 477 30.55 -11.32 7.64
CA ALA A 477 30.27 -12.75 7.78
C ALA A 477 31.44 -13.63 7.30
N GLY A 478 32.45 -13.05 6.65
CA GLY A 478 33.61 -13.73 6.08
C GLY A 478 33.32 -14.49 4.78
N GLY A 479 32.22 -14.20 4.09
CA GLY A 479 31.84 -14.84 2.83
C GLY A 479 30.34 -14.85 2.56
N GLU A 480 29.97 -15.35 1.38
CA GLU A 480 28.56 -15.62 1.02
C GLU A 480 27.93 -16.69 1.92
N GLY A 481 26.62 -16.60 2.09
CA GLY A 481 25.82 -17.65 2.72
C GLY A 481 26.05 -17.86 4.22
N ARG A 482 26.72 -16.93 4.91
CA ARG A 482 26.96 -17.04 6.35
C ARG A 482 26.00 -16.14 7.12
N PRO A 483 25.13 -16.71 7.98
CA PRO A 483 24.30 -15.94 8.89
C PRO A 483 25.11 -14.99 9.78
N LEU A 484 24.63 -13.77 9.92
CA LEU A 484 25.25 -12.71 10.71
C LEU A 484 24.18 -11.98 11.52
N SER A 485 24.43 -11.77 12.81
CA SER A 485 23.60 -10.92 13.68
C SER A 485 24.36 -9.67 14.09
N ARG A 486 23.66 -8.53 14.14
CA ARG A 486 24.13 -7.29 14.77
C ARG A 486 23.08 -6.84 15.78
N THR A 487 23.51 -6.63 17.02
CA THR A 487 22.63 -6.32 18.15
C THR A 487 23.02 -4.97 18.73
N PHE A 488 22.02 -4.14 19.01
CA PHE A 488 22.15 -2.80 19.54
C PHE A 488 21.22 -2.68 20.75
N SER A 489 21.75 -2.12 21.84
CA SER A 489 21.07 -2.00 23.14
C SER A 489 20.73 -0.54 23.43
N GLU A 490 19.96 -0.31 24.50
CA GLU A 490 19.59 1.03 24.98
C GLU A 490 18.81 1.87 23.94
N ILE A 491 18.14 1.21 23.00
CA ILE A 491 17.30 1.89 22.01
C ILE A 491 15.99 2.30 22.67
N ARG A 492 15.69 3.59 22.63
CA ARG A 492 14.37 4.12 23.03
C ARG A 492 13.51 4.41 21.80
N PRO A 493 12.19 4.23 21.87
CA PRO A 493 11.30 4.64 20.79
C PRO A 493 11.34 6.16 20.57
N THR A 494 10.90 6.59 19.38
CA THR A 494 10.60 8.00 19.11
C THR A 494 9.41 8.48 19.95
N ALA A 495 9.13 9.79 19.94
CA ALA A 495 7.94 10.35 20.59
C ALA A 495 6.61 9.77 20.07
N GLN A 496 6.61 9.18 18.87
CA GLN A 496 5.48 8.47 18.26
C GLN A 496 5.35 7.02 18.75
N GLY A 497 6.22 6.54 19.65
CA GLY A 497 6.21 5.16 20.13
C GLY A 497 6.73 4.16 19.09
N LYS A 498 7.76 4.53 18.32
CA LYS A 498 8.29 3.69 17.23
C LYS A 498 9.79 3.53 17.31
N ILE A 499 10.29 2.36 16.93
CA ILE A 499 11.67 2.15 16.54
C ILE A 499 11.73 2.23 15.02
N VAL A 500 12.28 3.34 14.51
CA VAL A 500 12.36 3.62 13.07
C VAL A 500 13.73 3.19 12.56
N LEU A 501 13.77 2.13 11.76
CA LEU A 501 14.97 1.61 11.12
C LEU A 501 14.99 2.01 9.65
N SER A 502 16.05 2.67 9.19
CA SER A 502 16.24 3.05 7.78
C SER A 502 17.44 2.33 7.19
N PHE A 503 17.23 1.63 6.09
CA PHE A 503 18.25 0.86 5.37
C PHE A 503 18.59 1.60 4.07
N VAL A 504 19.78 2.21 4.02
CA VAL A 504 20.15 3.16 2.98
C VAL A 504 21.31 2.61 2.15
N PRO A 505 21.13 2.35 0.84
CA PRO A 505 22.20 1.83 -0.01
C PRO A 505 23.31 2.87 -0.21
N VAL A 506 24.57 2.45 -0.10
CA VAL A 506 25.76 3.25 -0.47
C VAL A 506 26.37 2.71 -1.75
N VAL A 507 26.64 1.40 -1.80
CA VAL A 507 27.05 0.66 -2.99
C VAL A 507 26.08 -0.48 -3.19
N LYS A 508 25.33 -0.45 -4.30
CA LYS A 508 24.25 -1.41 -4.61
C LYS A 508 23.18 -1.49 -3.51
N MET A 509 22.20 -2.35 -3.68
CA MET A 509 21.00 -2.37 -2.82
C MET A 509 21.27 -3.11 -1.50
N VAL A 510 20.86 -2.52 -0.38
CA VAL A 510 20.89 -3.14 0.96
C VAL A 510 19.86 -4.26 1.06
N CYS A 511 20.07 -5.22 1.96
CA CYS A 511 19.06 -6.18 2.36
C CYS A 511 19.07 -6.48 3.88
N VAL A 512 17.97 -7.05 4.37
CA VAL A 512 17.83 -7.62 5.73
C VAL A 512 16.94 -8.85 5.66
N ASN A 513 17.24 -9.89 6.45
CA ASN A 513 16.48 -11.15 6.48
C ASN A 513 15.52 -11.21 7.67
N GLY A 514 15.88 -10.59 8.80
CA GLY A 514 15.04 -10.57 9.99
C GLY A 514 15.37 -9.41 10.91
N ILE A 515 14.35 -8.96 11.65
CA ILE A 515 14.45 -7.89 12.64
C ILE A 515 13.82 -8.42 13.93
N GLU A 516 14.55 -8.34 15.04
CA GLU A 516 14.05 -8.62 16.38
C GLU A 516 14.18 -7.36 17.23
N VAL A 517 13.12 -7.02 17.95
CA VAL A 517 13.02 -5.92 18.90
C VAL A 517 12.47 -6.50 20.20
N VAL A 518 13.26 -6.46 21.26
CA VAL A 518 12.92 -7.06 22.56
C VAL A 518 13.20 -6.05 23.65
N GLU A 519 12.27 -5.89 24.59
CA GLU A 519 12.47 -5.03 25.76
C GLU A 519 13.67 -5.53 26.57
N GLU A 520 14.53 -4.60 26.97
CA GLU A 520 15.61 -4.88 27.91
C GLU A 520 15.01 -4.94 29.32
N SER A 521 15.28 -6.04 30.04
CA SER A 521 14.97 -6.08 31.46
C SER A 521 15.81 -5.02 32.17
N GLU A 522 15.14 -4.18 32.97
CA GLU A 522 15.82 -3.25 33.88
C GLU A 522 16.77 -3.94 34.86
#